data_AF-A0A0A1TUS0-F1
#
_entry.id   AF-A0A0A1TUS0-F1
#
_cell.length_a   1.000
_cell.length_b   1.000
_cell.length_c   1.000
_cell.angle_alpha   90.00
_cell.angle_beta   90.00
_cell.angle_gamma   90.00
#
_symmetry.space_group_name_H-M   'P 1'
#
loop_
_entity.id
_entity.type
_entity.pdbx_description
1 polymer ?
#
loop_
_entity_poly.entity_id
_entity_poly.type
_entity_poly.pdbx_seq_one_letter_code
_entity_poly.pdbx_strand_id
1 'polypeptide(L)'
;MIMDKFIFNLVNQKYYTPSNFVWVYEHFCSFKGKIWAKVFIKSKPGLYGIKFWMSVDSETGMVLNFQMYCGKCGGREENQGFRVTRDMVLPMLCRGFKTTVVCDNFFCTLKMSHNLAAFEVPAKAKDVEKRSSDTTTFFSKGKSKLVSYYNEKKKLVSLLTTCHYKDNVVAVETTVYNWASNKYYSCRRKTYRWNIRVLYDMIDIAALNGYKTYSAFNKGDRIEYPNKLSRDLMAYN
;
A
#
# COMPACT_ATOMS: atom_id res chain seq x y z
N MET A 1 10.37 21.02 4.88
CA MET A 1 10.95 20.81 3.52
C MET A 1 9.83 20.42 2.55
N ILE A 2 10.02 20.41 1.21
CA ILE A 2 8.93 20.16 0.22
C ILE A 2 8.19 18.83 0.45
N MET A 3 8.92 17.76 0.81
CA MET A 3 8.33 16.45 1.10
C MET A 3 7.37 16.49 2.30
N ASP A 4 7.73 17.20 3.37
CA ASP A 4 6.86 17.29 4.56
C ASP A 4 5.55 18.00 4.24
N LYS A 5 5.60 19.08 3.44
CA LYS A 5 4.38 19.78 2.99
C LYS A 5 3.51 18.90 2.10
N PHE A 6 4.14 18.10 1.23
CA PHE A 6 3.43 17.14 0.40
C PHE A 6 2.74 16.06 1.24
N ILE A 7 3.46 15.45 2.19
CA ILE A 7 2.91 14.45 3.11
C ILE A 7 1.78 15.05 3.94
N PHE A 8 1.96 16.27 4.47
CA PHE A 8 0.94 17.00 5.21
C PHE A 8 -0.36 17.14 4.40
N ASN A 9 -0.26 17.50 3.12
CA ASN A 9 -1.43 17.58 2.24
C ASN A 9 -2.11 16.22 2.01
N LEU A 10 -1.35 15.13 1.93
CA LEU A 10 -1.91 13.78 1.83
C LEU A 10 -2.66 13.39 3.11
N VAL A 11 -2.03 13.54 4.29
CA VAL A 11 -2.57 13.03 5.56
C VAL A 11 -3.71 13.88 6.13
N ASN A 12 -3.74 15.18 5.81
CA ASN A 12 -4.84 16.05 6.22
C ASN A 12 -6.15 15.72 5.53
N GLN A 13 -6.08 15.11 4.34
CA GLN A 13 -7.23 14.69 3.52
C GLN A 13 -8.34 15.76 3.51
N LYS A 14 -7.95 17.02 3.29
CA LYS A 14 -8.86 18.17 3.33
C LYS A 14 -9.98 18.08 2.29
N TYR A 15 -9.68 17.44 1.16
CA TYR A 15 -10.55 17.37 -0.02
C TYR A 15 -11.06 15.96 -0.30
N TYR A 16 -10.84 15.02 0.62
CA TYR A 16 -11.17 13.61 0.41
C TYR A 16 -11.42 12.90 1.74
N THR A 17 -12.45 12.06 1.78
CA THR A 17 -12.76 11.19 2.92
C THR A 17 -12.42 9.75 2.52
N PRO A 18 -11.39 9.11 3.12
CA PRO A 18 -11.03 7.75 2.79
C PRO A 18 -12.12 6.74 3.13
N SER A 19 -12.12 5.61 2.43
CA SER A 19 -12.91 4.45 2.82
C SER A 19 -12.37 3.85 4.13
N ASN A 20 -13.11 2.87 4.65
CA ASN A 20 -12.70 2.14 5.84
C ASN A 20 -11.56 1.14 5.56
N PHE A 21 -11.13 0.96 4.31
CA PHE A 21 -10.10 -0.03 3.95
C PHE A 21 -8.86 0.66 3.40
N VAL A 22 -7.71 0.42 4.04
CA VAL A 22 -6.44 1.04 3.65
C VAL A 22 -5.40 -0.03 3.38
N TRP A 23 -4.79 0.03 2.20
CA TRP A 23 -3.60 -0.76 1.87
C TRP A 23 -2.35 -0.11 2.43
N VAL A 24 -1.48 -0.89 3.07
CA VAL A 24 -0.11 -0.49 3.41
C VAL A 24 0.86 -1.36 2.62
N TYR A 25 1.74 -0.73 1.84
CA TYR A 25 2.68 -1.46 0.99
C TYR A 25 3.95 -0.65 0.66
N GLU A 26 4.86 -1.30 -0.08
CA GLU A 26 6.11 -0.71 -0.58
C GLU A 26 5.94 -0.05 -1.96
N HIS A 27 6.15 1.27 -2.05
CA HIS A 27 6.35 1.97 -3.31
C HIS A 27 7.84 2.03 -3.67
N PHE A 28 8.16 1.70 -4.91
CA PHE A 28 9.54 1.57 -5.36
C PHE A 28 9.87 2.56 -6.48
N CYS A 29 10.76 3.49 -6.16
CA CYS A 29 11.23 4.55 -7.05
C CYS A 29 12.54 4.11 -7.71
N SER A 30 12.47 3.48 -8.89
CA SER A 30 13.66 3.04 -9.63
C SER A 30 14.66 4.18 -9.85
N PHE A 31 15.90 4.01 -9.38
CA PHE A 31 16.94 5.02 -9.40
C PHE A 31 18.33 4.38 -9.24
N LYS A 32 19.24 4.67 -10.18
CA LYS A 32 20.61 4.12 -10.17
C LYS A 32 21.67 5.08 -9.60
N GLY A 33 21.34 6.36 -9.45
CA GLY A 33 22.27 7.39 -8.99
C GLY A 33 22.72 7.21 -7.52
N LYS A 34 23.58 8.12 -7.06
CA LYS A 34 24.11 8.10 -5.69
C LYS A 34 23.10 8.72 -4.72
N ILE A 35 22.74 7.97 -3.69
CA ILE A 35 21.98 8.39 -2.51
C ILE A 35 22.29 7.41 -1.38
N TRP A 36 22.33 7.91 -0.14
CA TRP A 36 22.57 7.13 1.07
C TRP A 36 21.47 6.09 1.36
N ALA A 37 20.23 6.35 0.94
CA ALA A 37 19.06 5.49 1.16
C ALA A 37 18.75 4.50 0.01
N LYS A 38 19.71 4.23 -0.88
CA LYS A 38 19.49 3.35 -2.03
C LYS A 38 19.31 1.90 -1.58
N VAL A 39 18.30 1.23 -2.12
CA VAL A 39 18.04 -0.20 -1.87
C VAL A 39 18.15 -1.02 -3.14
N PHE A 40 18.42 -2.31 -2.97
CA PHE A 40 18.35 -3.32 -4.02
C PHE A 40 17.18 -4.27 -3.74
N ILE A 41 16.28 -4.46 -4.71
CA ILE A 41 15.14 -5.37 -4.61
C ILE A 41 15.09 -6.27 -5.83
N LYS A 42 15.48 -7.54 -5.67
CA LYS A 42 15.62 -8.52 -6.76
C LYS A 42 14.34 -8.71 -7.58
N SER A 43 13.17 -8.59 -6.94
CA SER A 43 11.87 -8.81 -7.57
C SER A 43 11.34 -7.62 -8.38
N LYS A 44 12.00 -6.45 -8.34
CA LYS A 44 11.54 -5.24 -9.05
C LYS A 44 12.27 -5.09 -10.40
N PRO A 45 11.59 -4.66 -11.48
CA PRO A 45 12.22 -4.46 -12.79
C PRO A 45 13.41 -3.48 -12.73
N GLY A 46 13.30 -2.42 -11.92
CA GLY A 46 14.42 -1.60 -11.52
C GLY A 46 15.06 -2.23 -10.30
N LEU A 47 16.18 -2.94 -10.45
CA LEU A 47 16.82 -3.62 -9.33
C LEU A 47 17.26 -2.67 -8.21
N TYR A 48 17.59 -1.42 -8.56
CA TYR A 48 18.06 -0.39 -7.63
C TYR A 48 17.13 0.81 -7.61
N GLY A 49 16.90 1.36 -6.42
CA GLY A 49 16.01 2.51 -6.27
C GLY A 49 15.91 3.04 -4.85
N ILE A 50 14.97 3.97 -4.68
CA ILE A 50 14.59 4.54 -3.39
C ILE A 50 13.28 3.88 -3.00
N LYS A 51 13.22 3.36 -1.78
CA LYS A 51 12.02 2.72 -1.27
C LYS A 51 11.20 3.72 -0.46
N PHE A 52 9.88 3.61 -0.60
CA PHE A 52 8.91 4.35 0.18
C PHE A 52 7.90 3.40 0.79
N TRP A 53 7.46 3.70 2.00
CA TRP A 53 6.25 3.16 2.57
C TRP A 53 5.08 4.04 2.13
N MET A 54 3.99 3.42 1.75
CA MET A 54 2.82 4.12 1.23
C MET A 54 1.55 3.52 1.83
N SER A 55 0.59 4.38 2.17
CA SER A 55 -0.79 3.95 2.40
C SER A 55 -1.72 4.48 1.33
N VAL A 56 -2.68 3.65 0.93
CA VAL A 56 -3.59 3.92 -0.18
C VAL A 56 -5.00 3.50 0.21
N ASP A 57 -5.97 4.32 -0.17
CA ASP A 57 -7.38 3.97 -0.05
C ASP A 57 -7.73 2.81 -0.99
N SER A 58 -8.35 1.76 -0.45
CA SER A 58 -8.55 0.50 -1.19
C SER A 58 -9.58 0.62 -2.30
N GLU A 59 -10.56 1.50 -2.12
CA GLU A 59 -11.68 1.65 -3.06
C GLU A 59 -11.30 2.59 -4.22
N THR A 60 -10.66 3.71 -3.91
CA THR A 60 -10.33 4.74 -4.91
C THR A 60 -8.93 4.58 -5.49
N GLY A 61 -8.00 3.97 -4.75
CA GLY A 61 -6.59 3.94 -5.09
C GLY A 61 -5.83 5.24 -4.82
N MET A 62 -6.42 6.18 -4.06
CA MET A 62 -5.78 7.44 -3.68
C MET A 62 -4.70 7.23 -2.62
N VAL A 63 -3.56 7.88 -2.79
CA VAL A 63 -2.46 7.85 -1.81
C VAL A 63 -2.82 8.71 -0.61
N LEU A 64 -2.74 8.14 0.59
CA LEU A 64 -3.14 8.77 1.85
C LEU A 64 -1.94 9.17 2.70
N ASN A 65 -0.84 8.44 2.61
CA ASN A 65 0.39 8.73 3.34
C ASN A 65 1.61 8.21 2.57
N PHE A 66 2.78 8.80 2.83
CA PHE A 66 4.01 8.52 2.10
C PHE A 66 5.22 8.77 2.99
N GLN A 67 6.15 7.82 3.08
CA GLN A 67 7.35 7.95 3.92
C GLN A 67 8.55 7.32 3.25
N MET A 68 9.65 8.07 3.13
CA MET A 68 10.90 7.54 2.58
C MET A 68 11.53 6.53 3.54
N TYR A 69 11.95 5.38 3.01
CA TYR A 69 12.80 4.47 3.74
C TYR A 69 14.25 4.96 3.67
N CYS A 70 14.78 5.34 4.83
CA CYS A 70 16.09 5.97 4.99
C CYS A 70 17.23 4.96 5.25
N GLY A 71 17.01 3.67 5.00
CA GLY A 71 18.01 2.66 5.35
C GLY A 71 17.99 2.30 6.84
N LYS A 72 19.09 1.70 7.29
CA LYS A 72 19.27 1.17 8.65
C LYS A 72 20.07 2.16 9.49
N CYS A 73 19.59 2.51 10.67
CA CYS A 73 20.35 3.24 11.67
C CYS A 73 20.87 2.24 12.72
N GLY A 74 22.15 1.87 12.65
CA GLY A 74 22.78 0.99 13.65
C GLY A 74 22.39 -0.49 13.60
N GLY A 75 21.62 -0.95 12.61
CA GLY A 75 21.27 -2.37 12.47
C GLY A 75 19.92 -2.63 11.81
N ARG A 76 19.46 -3.89 11.85
CA ARG A 76 18.10 -4.23 11.42
C ARG A 76 17.11 -3.67 12.45
N GLU A 77 16.20 -2.82 12.00
CA GLU A 77 15.10 -2.35 12.84
C GLU A 77 14.20 -3.53 13.24
N GLU A 78 13.99 -3.70 14.55
CA GLU A 78 13.03 -4.65 15.05
C GLU A 78 11.60 -4.16 14.82
N ASN A 79 10.72 -5.04 14.34
CA ASN A 79 9.28 -4.74 14.15
C ASN A 79 9.01 -3.56 13.20
N GLN A 80 9.86 -3.34 12.20
CA GLN A 80 9.67 -2.30 11.19
C GLN A 80 8.27 -2.36 10.55
N GLY A 81 7.76 -3.55 10.24
CA GLY A 81 6.40 -3.73 9.69
C GLY A 81 5.32 -3.10 10.57
N PHE A 82 5.31 -3.41 11.88
CA PHE A 82 4.39 -2.81 12.85
C PHE A 82 4.51 -1.28 12.87
N ARG A 83 5.74 -0.79 13.01
CA ARG A 83 6.01 0.64 13.14
C ARG A 83 5.53 1.39 11.90
N VAL A 84 5.87 0.89 10.72
CA VAL A 84 5.43 1.47 9.44
C VAL A 84 3.91 1.44 9.33
N THR A 85 3.26 0.31 9.59
CA THR A 85 1.80 0.22 9.53
C THR A 85 1.14 1.24 10.44
N ARG A 86 1.61 1.35 11.69
CA ARG A 86 1.13 2.35 12.65
C ARG A 86 1.32 3.76 12.11
N ASP A 87 2.54 4.13 11.71
CA ASP A 87 2.86 5.47 11.20
C ASP A 87 2.01 5.84 9.96
N MET A 88 1.72 4.85 9.11
CA MET A 88 0.90 5.02 7.90
C MET A 88 -0.56 5.36 8.19
N VAL A 89 -1.15 4.77 9.25
CA VAL A 89 -2.59 4.90 9.55
C VAL A 89 -2.90 5.83 10.73
N LEU A 90 -1.93 6.11 11.59
CA LEU A 90 -2.10 6.96 12.77
C LEU A 90 -2.76 8.32 12.46
N PRO A 91 -2.40 9.04 11.38
CA PRO A 91 -3.08 10.31 11.06
C PRO A 91 -4.59 10.16 10.83
N MET A 92 -5.04 9.03 10.27
CA MET A 92 -6.47 8.75 10.07
C MET A 92 -7.15 8.41 11.40
N LEU A 93 -6.51 7.60 12.23
CA LEU A 93 -7.04 7.23 13.55
C LEU A 93 -7.18 8.46 14.45
N CYS A 94 -6.20 9.37 14.46
CA CYS A 94 -6.26 10.62 15.20
C CYS A 94 -7.40 11.56 14.74
N ARG A 95 -7.93 11.35 13.52
CA ARG A 95 -9.07 12.09 12.98
C ARG A 95 -10.40 11.37 13.18
N GLY A 96 -10.41 10.24 13.89
CA GLY A 96 -11.61 9.48 14.25
C GLY A 96 -12.08 8.49 13.19
N PHE A 97 -11.31 8.24 12.13
CA PHE A 97 -11.67 7.24 11.13
C PHE A 97 -11.58 5.82 11.69
N LYS A 98 -12.54 4.98 11.32
CA LYS A 98 -12.48 3.53 11.57
C LYS A 98 -11.78 2.87 10.38
N THR A 99 -10.57 2.35 10.61
CA THR A 99 -9.73 1.84 9.51
C THR A 99 -9.40 0.36 9.69
N THR A 100 -9.70 -0.43 8.66
CA THR A 100 -9.21 -1.78 8.45
C THR A 100 -7.97 -1.72 7.58
N VAL A 101 -6.86 -2.27 8.07
CA VAL A 101 -5.60 -2.31 7.32
C VAL A 101 -5.49 -3.61 6.54
N VAL A 102 -5.25 -3.50 5.24
CA VAL A 102 -4.91 -4.61 4.35
C VAL A 102 -3.42 -4.49 4.04
N CYS A 103 -2.65 -5.55 4.26
CA CYS A 103 -1.21 -5.51 4.07
C CYS A 103 -0.64 -6.91 3.82
N ASP A 104 0.59 -6.94 3.32
CA ASP A 104 1.31 -8.19 3.11
C ASP A 104 1.93 -8.74 4.41
N ASN A 105 2.58 -9.90 4.30
CA ASN A 105 3.21 -10.58 5.43
C ASN A 105 4.32 -9.77 6.12
N PHE A 106 5.00 -8.85 5.43
CA PHE A 106 6.05 -8.03 6.03
C PHE A 106 5.48 -7.08 7.08
N PHE A 107 4.28 -6.54 6.82
CA PHE A 107 3.57 -5.64 7.73
C PHE A 107 2.81 -6.40 8.82
N CYS A 108 2.36 -7.62 8.52
CA CYS A 108 1.66 -8.51 9.45
C CYS A 108 2.62 -9.12 10.49
N THR A 109 2.99 -8.31 11.47
CA THR A 109 3.88 -8.72 12.57
C THR A 109 3.05 -9.18 13.79
N LEU A 110 3.70 -9.95 14.68
CA LEU A 110 3.36 -9.95 16.12
C LEU A 110 3.45 -8.48 16.62
N LYS A 111 3.24 -8.02 17.85
CA LYS A 111 3.15 -6.57 18.21
C LYS A 111 2.05 -5.70 17.54
N MET A 112 1.72 -5.77 16.23
CA MET A 112 0.34 -5.41 15.76
C MET A 112 -0.68 -6.18 16.59
N SER A 113 -0.21 -7.31 17.06
CA SER A 113 -0.81 -8.28 17.92
C SER A 113 -0.97 -7.89 19.41
N HIS A 114 -0.65 -6.73 19.96
CA HIS A 114 -1.18 -6.47 21.32
C HIS A 114 -2.73 -6.45 21.37
N ASN A 115 -3.38 -6.23 20.22
CA ASN A 115 -4.81 -6.51 19.98
C ASN A 115 -5.10 -7.73 19.06
N LEU A 116 -4.09 -8.25 18.32
CA LEU A 116 -4.17 -9.43 17.42
C LEU A 116 -3.39 -10.69 17.90
N ALA A 117 -2.76 -10.68 19.08
CA ALA A 117 -1.93 -11.76 19.63
C ALA A 117 -2.83 -12.58 20.51
N ALA A 118 -3.28 -13.67 19.94
CA ALA A 118 -2.54 -14.88 20.25
C ALA A 118 -2.66 -15.88 19.09
N PHE A 119 -2.82 -15.43 17.85
CA PHE A 119 -2.97 -16.34 16.72
C PHE A 119 -1.62 -16.86 16.25
N GLU A 120 -0.98 -17.69 17.08
CA GLU A 120 0.07 -18.58 16.59
C GLU A 120 -0.53 -19.43 15.48
N VAL A 121 0.09 -19.41 14.30
CA VAL A 121 -0.36 -20.22 13.16
C VAL A 121 -0.29 -21.70 13.56
N PRO A 122 -1.43 -22.39 13.71
CA PRO A 122 -1.44 -23.77 14.18
C PRO A 122 -0.68 -24.65 13.20
N ALA A 123 0.03 -25.68 13.70
CA ALA A 123 0.71 -26.64 12.84
C ALA A 123 -0.24 -27.27 11.80
N LYS A 124 -1.48 -27.57 12.23
CA LYS A 124 -2.56 -28.06 11.36
C LYS A 124 -2.92 -27.12 10.21
N ALA A 125 -2.69 -25.81 10.34
CA ALA A 125 -2.94 -24.86 9.27
C ALA A 125 -1.89 -24.95 8.14
N LYS A 126 -0.72 -25.52 8.43
CA LYS A 126 0.40 -25.72 7.49
C LYS A 126 0.48 -27.13 6.93
N ASP A 127 -0.19 -28.08 7.59
CA ASP A 127 -0.25 -29.47 7.14
C ASP A 127 -1.06 -29.57 5.84
N VAL A 128 -0.37 -29.95 4.76
CA VAL A 128 -0.94 -30.14 3.42
C VAL A 128 -0.84 -31.59 2.95
N GLU A 129 -0.12 -32.46 3.67
CA GLU A 129 0.17 -33.83 3.22
C GLU A 129 -1.11 -34.65 3.04
N LYS A 130 -2.12 -34.38 3.88
CA LYS A 130 -3.41 -35.08 3.88
C LYS A 130 -4.54 -34.29 3.20
N ARG A 131 -4.24 -33.15 2.57
CA ARG A 131 -5.26 -32.26 1.98
C ARG A 131 -5.37 -32.44 0.48
N SER A 132 -6.60 -32.56 -0.02
CA SER A 132 -6.89 -32.37 -1.43
C SER A 132 -6.71 -30.90 -1.82
N SER A 133 -6.33 -30.65 -3.06
CA SER A 133 -6.27 -29.31 -3.62
C SER A 133 -7.66 -28.65 -3.66
N ASP A 134 -7.68 -27.32 -3.69
CA ASP A 134 -8.87 -26.48 -3.59
C ASP A 134 -9.67 -26.67 -2.29
N THR A 135 -8.94 -26.74 -1.17
CA THR A 135 -9.56 -26.86 0.16
C THR A 135 -9.25 -25.66 1.03
N THR A 136 -10.24 -25.22 1.79
CA THR A 136 -10.09 -24.13 2.77
C THR A 136 -10.34 -24.65 4.18
N THR A 137 -9.47 -24.26 5.11
CA THR A 137 -9.64 -24.54 6.54
C THR A 137 -9.60 -23.23 7.31
N PHE A 138 -10.42 -23.14 8.35
CA PHE A 138 -10.56 -21.95 9.18
C PHE A 138 -10.11 -22.25 10.60
N PHE A 139 -9.42 -21.29 11.19
CA PHE A 139 -9.02 -21.34 12.59
C PHE A 139 -9.40 -20.00 13.22
N SER A 140 -10.01 -20.02 14.41
CA SER A 140 -10.49 -18.81 15.10
C SER A 140 -9.92 -18.73 16.52
N LYS A 141 -9.57 -17.51 16.96
CA LYS A 141 -9.06 -17.22 18.31
C LYS A 141 -9.39 -15.78 18.66
N GLY A 142 -10.31 -15.59 19.60
CA GLY A 142 -10.86 -14.27 19.90
C GLY A 142 -11.49 -13.63 18.66
N LYS A 143 -11.12 -12.39 18.36
CA LYS A 143 -11.58 -11.66 17.16
C LYS A 143 -10.81 -12.02 15.89
N SER A 144 -9.73 -12.80 16.01
CA SER A 144 -8.85 -13.15 14.89
C SER A 144 -9.27 -14.46 14.25
N LYS A 145 -9.19 -14.50 12.91
CA LYS A 145 -9.43 -15.69 12.09
C LYS A 145 -8.30 -15.88 11.09
N LEU A 146 -7.75 -17.09 11.06
CA LEU A 146 -6.80 -17.54 10.07
C LEU A 146 -7.52 -18.42 9.04
N VAL A 147 -7.36 -18.07 7.77
CA VAL A 147 -7.81 -18.86 6.63
C VAL A 147 -6.59 -19.53 6.02
N SER A 148 -6.63 -20.86 5.91
CA SER A 148 -5.60 -21.67 5.27
C SER A 148 -6.19 -22.32 4.02
N TYR A 149 -5.91 -21.73 2.86
CA TYR A 149 -6.38 -22.15 1.55
C TYR A 149 -5.28 -22.90 0.82
N TYR A 150 -5.53 -24.15 0.47
CA TYR A 150 -4.63 -24.96 -0.34
C TYR A 150 -5.18 -25.02 -1.76
N ASN A 151 -4.56 -24.29 -2.67
CA ASN A 151 -5.12 -24.05 -4.00
C ASN A 151 -4.94 -25.24 -4.96
N GLU A 152 -5.59 -25.16 -6.12
CA GLU A 152 -5.49 -26.13 -7.22
C GLU A 152 -4.04 -26.38 -7.68
N LYS A 153 -3.19 -25.36 -7.58
CA LYS A 153 -1.76 -25.44 -7.95
C LYS A 153 -0.88 -26.02 -6.84
N LYS A 154 -1.47 -26.66 -5.83
CA LYS A 154 -0.78 -27.25 -4.67
C LYS A 154 0.08 -26.24 -3.91
N LYS A 155 -0.38 -24.99 -3.81
CA LYS A 155 0.25 -23.92 -3.02
C LYS A 155 -0.65 -23.55 -1.85
N LEU A 156 -0.04 -23.50 -0.67
CA LEU A 156 -0.68 -23.04 0.54
C LEU A 156 -0.67 -21.50 0.58
N VAL A 157 -1.85 -20.92 0.80
CA VAL A 157 -2.07 -19.48 1.02
C VAL A 157 -2.66 -19.31 2.42
N SER A 158 -2.09 -18.40 3.19
CA SER A 158 -2.56 -18.07 4.53
C SER A 158 -3.01 -16.61 4.58
N LEU A 159 -4.20 -16.37 5.13
CA LEU A 159 -4.76 -15.04 5.34
C LEU A 159 -5.18 -14.89 6.79
N LEU A 160 -4.75 -13.82 7.46
CA LEU A 160 -5.18 -13.47 8.80
C LEU A 160 -6.14 -12.26 8.73
N THR A 161 -7.28 -12.35 9.40
CA THR A 161 -8.27 -11.27 9.49
C THR A 161 -8.77 -11.06 10.91
N THR A 162 -9.23 -9.85 11.22
CA THR A 162 -9.91 -9.50 12.48
C THR A 162 -11.28 -8.87 12.28
N CYS A 163 -11.70 -8.65 11.04
CA CYS A 163 -12.98 -8.04 10.69
C CYS A 163 -13.98 -9.05 10.10
N HIS A 164 -13.57 -10.29 9.82
CA HIS A 164 -14.42 -11.31 9.20
C HIS A 164 -14.73 -12.46 10.17
N TYR A 165 -16.01 -12.80 10.31
CA TYR A 165 -16.50 -13.81 11.27
C TYR A 165 -17.14 -15.04 10.63
N LYS A 166 -17.55 -15.00 9.36
CA LYS A 166 -18.12 -16.17 8.65
C LYS A 166 -17.01 -17.13 8.17
N ASP A 167 -17.29 -18.43 8.16
CA ASP A 167 -16.40 -19.48 7.61
C ASP A 167 -16.75 -19.74 6.14
N ASN A 168 -16.64 -18.68 5.35
CA ASN A 168 -16.94 -18.74 3.92
C ASN A 168 -15.92 -17.87 3.18
N VAL A 169 -15.39 -18.42 2.10
CA VAL A 169 -14.56 -17.69 1.13
C VAL A 169 -15.32 -17.70 -0.20
N VAL A 170 -15.61 -16.51 -0.70
CA VAL A 170 -16.20 -16.33 -2.02
C VAL A 170 -15.10 -15.82 -2.94
N ALA A 171 -14.93 -16.47 -4.08
CA ALA A 171 -14.10 -15.92 -5.15
C ALA A 171 -14.79 -14.67 -5.68
N VAL A 172 -14.18 -13.51 -5.47
CA VAL A 172 -14.67 -12.26 -6.05
C VAL A 172 -13.78 -11.94 -7.23
N GLU A 173 -14.36 -11.85 -8.43
CA GLU A 173 -13.72 -11.21 -9.58
C GLU A 173 -13.66 -9.71 -9.32
N THR A 174 -12.74 -9.28 -8.45
CA THR A 174 -12.42 -7.88 -8.28
C THR A 174 -11.24 -7.55 -9.18
N THR A 175 -11.35 -6.46 -9.92
CA THR A 175 -10.19 -5.71 -10.39
C THR A 175 -9.50 -5.15 -9.15
N VAL A 176 -8.70 -5.97 -8.45
CA VAL A 176 -7.85 -5.51 -7.35
C VAL A 176 -7.08 -4.33 -7.91
N TYR A 177 -7.18 -3.16 -7.26
CA TYR A 177 -6.55 -1.94 -7.71
C TYR A 177 -5.05 -2.20 -7.90
N ASN A 178 -4.69 -2.48 -9.15
CA ASN A 178 -3.33 -2.81 -9.50
C ASN A 178 -2.69 -1.49 -9.90
N TRP A 179 -2.05 -0.86 -8.92
CA TRP A 179 -1.29 0.38 -9.12
C TRP A 179 -0.30 0.23 -10.30
N ALA A 180 0.22 -0.97 -10.56
CA ALA A 180 1.15 -1.24 -11.65
C ALA A 180 0.48 -1.39 -13.03
N SER A 181 -0.80 -1.77 -13.09
CA SER A 181 -1.57 -1.78 -14.36
C SER A 181 -2.19 -0.42 -14.68
N ASN A 182 -2.35 0.44 -13.68
CA ASN A 182 -2.65 1.84 -13.88
C ASN A 182 -1.40 2.60 -14.38
N LYS A 183 -1.06 2.39 -15.66
CA LYS A 183 -0.14 3.24 -16.43
C LYS A 183 -0.65 4.68 -16.41
N TYR A 184 -0.35 5.44 -15.36
CA TYR A 184 -0.51 6.88 -15.37
C TYR A 184 0.53 7.48 -16.32
N TYR A 185 0.18 8.60 -16.94
CA TYR A 185 1.12 9.47 -17.65
C TYR A 185 2.17 9.94 -16.65
N SER A 186 3.28 9.21 -16.59
CA SER A 186 4.35 9.51 -15.66
C SER A 186 5.21 10.64 -16.21
N CYS A 187 5.47 11.64 -15.38
CA CYS A 187 6.39 12.73 -15.72
C CYS A 187 7.86 12.33 -15.57
N ARG A 188 8.15 11.08 -15.19
CA ARG A 188 9.50 10.58 -14.96
C ARG A 188 10.41 10.84 -16.17
N ARG A 189 11.59 11.37 -15.88
CA ARG A 189 12.69 11.55 -16.84
C ARG A 189 13.98 10.99 -16.26
N LYS A 190 14.94 10.68 -17.14
CA LYS A 190 16.29 10.31 -16.71
C LYS A 190 16.90 11.47 -15.93
N THR A 191 17.40 11.19 -14.73
CA THR A 191 18.10 12.16 -13.90
C THR A 191 19.13 11.45 -13.03
N TYR A 192 20.22 12.14 -12.71
CA TYR A 192 21.23 11.68 -11.76
C TYR A 192 21.02 12.25 -10.35
N ARG A 193 20.06 13.17 -10.19
CA ARG A 193 19.75 13.83 -8.92
C ARG A 193 18.59 13.11 -8.23
N TRP A 194 18.85 12.49 -7.09
CA TRP A 194 17.87 11.67 -6.38
C TRP A 194 16.64 12.47 -5.95
N ASN A 195 16.82 13.72 -5.52
CA ASN A 195 15.74 14.60 -5.08
C ASN A 195 14.79 14.96 -6.23
N ILE A 196 15.32 15.16 -7.43
CA ILE A 196 14.50 15.37 -8.65
C ILE A 196 13.76 14.09 -9.03
N ARG A 197 14.40 12.92 -8.89
CA ARG A 197 13.74 11.63 -9.14
C ARG A 197 12.55 11.42 -8.20
N VAL A 198 12.68 11.78 -6.93
CA VAL A 198 11.61 11.71 -5.94
C VAL A 198 10.51 12.73 -6.25
N LEU A 199 10.87 13.95 -6.68
CA LEU A 199 9.92 14.97 -7.10
C LEU A 199 9.00 14.47 -8.23
N TYR A 200 9.51 13.73 -9.21
CA TYR A 200 8.66 13.14 -10.26
C TYR A 200 7.61 12.18 -9.70
N ASP A 201 7.96 11.35 -8.71
CA ASP A 201 6.97 10.47 -8.07
C ASP A 201 5.94 11.27 -7.26
N MET A 202 6.35 12.36 -6.61
CA MET A 202 5.43 13.26 -5.90
C MET A 202 4.44 13.93 -6.85
N ILE A 203 4.89 14.36 -8.04
CA ILE A 203 4.03 14.93 -9.09
C ILE A 203 3.07 13.87 -9.62
N ASP A 204 3.57 12.66 -9.92
CA ASP A 204 2.72 11.56 -10.40
C ASP A 204 1.62 11.21 -9.37
N ILE A 205 1.96 11.18 -8.07
CA ILE A 205 0.99 10.95 -6.99
C ILE A 205 0.00 12.10 -6.88
N ALA A 206 0.46 13.36 -6.94
CA ALA A 206 -0.42 14.52 -6.88
C ALA A 206 -1.43 14.53 -8.05
N ALA A 207 -0.96 14.22 -9.26
CA ALA A 207 -1.80 14.12 -10.45
C ALA A 207 -2.81 12.97 -10.34
N LEU A 208 -2.39 11.80 -9.84
CA LEU A 208 -3.28 10.67 -9.54
C LEU A 208 -4.37 11.08 -8.54
N ASN A 209 -4.00 11.63 -7.39
CA ASN A 209 -4.96 12.01 -6.37
C ASN A 209 -5.92 13.10 -6.87
N GLY A 210 -5.40 14.11 -7.58
CA GLY A 210 -6.22 15.16 -8.18
C GLY A 210 -7.19 14.60 -9.23
N TYR A 211 -6.76 13.65 -10.07
CA TYR A 211 -7.64 12.95 -11.01
C TYR A 211 -8.75 12.21 -10.28
N LYS A 212 -8.43 11.49 -9.20
CA LYS A 212 -9.42 10.73 -8.43
C LYS A 212 -10.47 11.65 -7.83
N THR A 213 -10.05 12.76 -7.24
CA THR A 213 -10.98 13.80 -6.76
C THR A 213 -11.82 14.39 -7.90
N TYR A 214 -11.21 14.70 -9.06
CA TYR A 214 -11.94 15.22 -10.23
C TYR A 214 -12.99 14.25 -10.75
N SER A 215 -12.60 12.98 -10.92
CA SER A 215 -13.43 11.91 -11.48
C SER A 215 -14.62 11.53 -10.60
N ALA A 216 -14.56 11.84 -9.30
CA ALA A 216 -15.69 11.67 -8.39
C ALA A 216 -16.87 12.60 -8.73
N PHE A 217 -16.59 13.75 -9.37
CA PHE A 217 -17.60 14.75 -9.75
C PHE A 217 -17.80 14.86 -11.27
N ASN A 218 -16.81 14.46 -12.07
CA ASN A 218 -16.84 14.58 -13.52
C ASN A 218 -16.63 13.20 -14.16
N LYS A 219 -17.71 12.65 -14.71
CA LYS A 219 -17.67 11.40 -15.48
C LYS A 219 -17.24 11.74 -16.90
N GLY A 220 -16.01 11.39 -17.26
CA GLY A 220 -15.42 11.69 -18.56
C GLY A 220 -14.23 10.79 -18.87
N ASP A 221 -13.64 10.96 -20.05
CA ASP A 221 -12.44 10.22 -20.43
C ASP A 221 -11.29 10.59 -19.49
N ARG A 222 -10.50 9.59 -19.12
CA ARG A 222 -9.35 9.72 -18.22
C ARG A 222 -8.32 10.74 -18.72
N ILE A 223 -8.23 10.97 -20.03
CA ILE A 223 -7.29 11.93 -20.63
C ILE A 223 -7.74 13.39 -20.51
N GLU A 224 -9.01 13.63 -20.19
CA GLU A 224 -9.56 14.98 -20.09
C GLU A 224 -8.92 15.76 -18.93
N TYR A 225 -8.79 15.12 -17.77
CA TYR A 225 -8.17 15.71 -16.59
C TYR A 225 -6.73 16.18 -16.83
N PRO A 226 -5.78 15.34 -17.30
CA PRO A 226 -4.41 15.80 -17.54
C PRO A 226 -4.33 16.89 -18.61
N ASN A 227 -5.19 16.85 -19.64
CA ASN A 227 -5.24 17.90 -20.65
C ASN A 227 -5.73 19.24 -20.08
N LYS A 228 -6.76 19.22 -19.22
CA LYS A 228 -7.26 20.40 -18.52
C LYS A 228 -6.21 20.94 -17.55
N LEU A 229 -5.63 20.07 -16.73
CA LEU A 229 -4.56 20.43 -15.78
C LEU A 229 -3.37 21.09 -16.50
N SER A 230 -2.96 20.54 -17.64
CA SER A 230 -1.87 21.12 -18.45
C SER A 230 -2.22 22.52 -18.95
N ARG A 231 -3.43 22.71 -19.51
CA ARG A 231 -3.90 24.02 -19.97
C ARG A 231 -3.95 25.04 -18.84
N ASP A 232 -4.54 24.67 -17.70
CA ASP A 232 -4.68 25.54 -16.55
C ASP A 232 -3.30 25.95 -16.03
N LEU A 233 -2.36 25.01 -15.83
CA LEU A 233 -1.01 25.31 -15.34
C LEU A 233 -0.21 26.21 -16.29
N MET A 234 -0.40 26.07 -17.60
CA MET A 234 0.30 26.90 -18.59
C MET A 234 -0.31 28.29 -18.73
N ALA A 235 -1.59 28.48 -18.37
CA ALA A 235 -2.26 29.77 -18.40
C ALA A 235 -1.87 30.70 -17.23
N TYR A 236 -1.19 30.18 -16.20
CA TYR A 236 -0.67 30.94 -15.07
C TYR A 236 0.79 31.44 -15.27
N ASN A 237 1.35 31.26 -16.47
CA ASN A 237 2.63 31.85 -16.89
C ASN A 237 2.41 33.11 -17.72
#